data_AF-A0A9D7I887-F1
#
_entry.id   AF-A0A9D7I887-F1
#
_cell.length_a   1.000
_cell.length_b   1.000
_cell.length_c   1.000
_cell.angle_alpha   90.00
_cell.angle_beta   90.00
_cell.angle_gamma   90.00
#
_symmetry.space_group_name_H-M   'P 1'
#
loop_
_entity.id
_entity.type
_entity.pdbx_description
1 polymer ?
#
loop_
_entity_poly.entity_id
_entity_poly.type
_entity_poly.pdbx_seq_one_letter_code
_entity_poly.pdbx_strand_id
1 'polypeptide(L)'
;MGHLLTVLRAEGVISPPPASATPVDEELRSYDEYTDHVRGLAPKTRSHALRIVGRLLISRFGDDAIDFAAINPDHVRRFFAEQAELYSKLPFNAIFG
;
A
#
# COMPACT_ATOMS: atom_id res chain seq x y z
N MET A 1 2.26 9.81 14.95
CA MET A 1 1.01 9.22 15.46
C MET A 1 1.16 7.71 15.40
N GLY A 2 1.32 7.02 16.53
CA GLY A 2 1.60 5.58 16.56
C GLY A 2 2.01 5.00 17.92
N HIS A 3 2.39 5.86 18.88
CA HIS A 3 2.93 5.40 20.16
C HIS A 3 1.93 4.56 20.97
N LEU A 4 0.63 4.90 20.94
CA LEU A 4 -0.40 4.14 21.63
C LEU A 4 -0.52 2.71 21.09
N LEU A 5 -0.46 2.53 19.76
CA LEU A 5 -0.49 1.20 19.15
C LEU A 5 0.76 0.39 19.47
N THR A 6 1.91 1.05 19.63
CA THR A 6 3.15 0.39 20.08
C THR A 6 3.02 -0.14 21.50
N VAL A 7 2.50 0.67 22.43
CA VAL A 7 2.32 0.27 23.83
C VAL A 7 1.31 -0.86 23.94
N LEU A 8 0.16 -0.77 23.27
CA LEU A 8 -0.87 -1.80 23.32
C LEU A 8 -0.43 -3.15 22.72
N ARG A 9 0.53 -3.16 21.79
CA ARG A 9 1.17 -4.41 21.31
C ARG A 9 2.18 -4.96 22.29
N ALA A 10 2.98 -4.11 22.92
CA ALA A 10 3.95 -4.53 23.93
C ALA A 10 3.27 -5.18 25.15
N GLU A 11 2.09 -4.66 25.51
CA GLU A 11 1.25 -5.19 26.60
C GLU A 11 0.41 -6.42 26.19
N GLY A 12 0.55 -6.91 24.95
CA GLY A 12 -0.19 -8.09 24.46
C GLY A 12 -1.70 -7.88 24.26
N VAL A 13 -2.20 -6.66 24.44
CA VAL A 13 -3.63 -6.31 24.28
C VAL A 13 -4.05 -6.35 22.81
N ILE A 14 -3.12 -6.01 21.91
CA ILE A 14 -3.31 -6.07 20.46
C ILE A 14 -2.27 -7.04 19.90
N SER A 15 -2.72 -8.03 19.13
CA SER A 15 -1.80 -8.91 18.41
C SER A 15 -0.89 -8.09 17.47
N PRO A 16 0.38 -8.51 17.28
CA PRO A 16 1.19 -7.97 16.21
C PRO A 16 0.41 -8.01 14.89
N PRO A 17 0.65 -7.07 13.96
CA PRO A 17 0.08 -7.20 12.62
C PRO A 17 0.39 -8.63 12.14
N PRO A 18 -0.59 -9.33 11.54
CA PRO A 18 -0.33 -10.66 11.03
C PRO A 18 0.91 -10.61 10.14
N ALA A 19 1.77 -11.63 10.25
CA ALA A 19 2.80 -11.86 9.25
C ALA A 19 2.09 -11.81 7.87
N SER A 20 2.70 -11.11 6.91
CA SER A 20 2.09 -10.76 5.60
C SER A 20 1.16 -11.87 5.13
N ALA A 21 -0.14 -11.60 5.17
CA ALA A 21 -1.15 -12.63 4.97
C ALA A 21 -1.30 -12.95 3.49
N THR A 22 -0.92 -12.00 2.63
CA THR A 22 -1.02 -12.10 1.18
C THR A 22 0.34 -11.87 0.51
N PRO A 23 0.53 -12.37 -0.72
CA PRO A 23 1.71 -12.04 -1.54
C PRO A 23 1.91 -10.52 -1.69
N VAL A 24 0.81 -9.74 -1.73
CA VAL A 24 0.88 -8.27 -1.79
C VAL A 24 1.42 -7.66 -0.51
N ASP A 25 1.01 -8.15 0.67
CA ASP A 25 1.52 -7.64 1.94
C ASP A 25 3.03 -7.87 2.09
N GLU A 26 3.52 -9.00 1.58
CA GLU A 26 4.95 -9.33 1.59
C GLU A 26 5.75 -8.42 0.67
N GLU A 27 5.27 -8.21 -0.55
CA GLU A 27 5.91 -7.32 -1.53
C GLU A 27 5.90 -5.86 -1.04
N LEU A 28 4.79 -5.39 -0.47
CA LEU A 28 4.71 -4.03 0.09
C LEU A 28 5.67 -3.82 1.26
N ARG A 29 5.90 -4.85 2.09
CA ARG A 29 6.92 -4.77 3.15
C ARG A 29 8.31 -4.64 2.55
N SER A 30 8.67 -5.47 1.57
CA SER A 30 9.96 -5.39 0.90
C SER A 30 10.18 -4.01 0.25
N TYR A 31 9.14 -3.46 -0.37
CA TYR A 31 9.18 -2.13 -0.96
C TYR A 31 9.28 -1.00 0.08
N ASP A 32 8.59 -1.10 1.22
CA ASP A 32 8.71 -0.14 2.34
C ASP A 32 10.14 -0.14 2.89
N GLU A 33 10.71 -1.32 3.13
CA GLU A 33 12.09 -1.48 3.60
C GLU A 33 13.09 -0.86 2.62
N TYR A 34 12.95 -1.13 1.32
CA TYR A 34 13.78 -0.52 0.27
C TYR A 34 13.66 1.00 0.24
N THR A 35 12.44 1.54 0.31
CA THR A 35 12.20 2.98 0.21
C THR A 35 12.61 3.75 1.47
N ASP A 36 12.58 3.10 2.64
CA ASP A 36 13.12 3.64 3.89
C ASP A 36 14.65 3.64 3.88
N HIS A 37 15.27 2.49 3.63
CA HIS A 37 16.72 2.32 3.83
C HIS A 37 17.56 2.82 2.64
N VAL A 38 17.09 2.66 1.41
CA VAL A 38 17.87 2.99 0.20
C VAL A 38 17.54 4.37 -0.32
N ARG A 39 16.27 4.78 -0.24
CA ARG A 39 15.80 6.07 -0.78
C ARG A 39 15.62 7.15 0.28
N GLY A 40 15.65 6.81 1.57
CA GLY A 40 15.48 7.77 2.67
C GLY A 40 14.18 8.56 2.58
N LEU A 41 13.13 7.96 2.00
CA LEU A 41 11.87 8.66 1.75
C LEU A 41 11.18 8.98 3.07
N ALA A 42 10.70 10.23 3.21
CA ALA A 42 9.94 10.65 4.37
C ALA A 42 8.71 9.73 4.60
N PRO A 43 8.33 9.42 5.85
CA PRO A 43 7.28 8.44 6.15
C PRO A 43 5.95 8.70 5.44
N LYS A 44 5.55 9.98 5.31
CA LYS A 44 4.29 10.36 4.64
C LYS A 44 4.33 10.07 3.13
N THR A 45 5.46 10.34 2.48
CA THR A 45 5.67 10.04 1.06
C THR A 45 5.67 8.53 0.82
N ARG A 46 6.31 7.78 1.73
CA ARG A 46 6.36 6.33 1.67
C ARG A 46 4.98 5.69 1.83
N SER A 47 4.19 6.16 2.80
CA SER A 47 2.80 5.73 2.99
C SER A 47 1.93 5.98 1.74
N HIS A 48 2.09 7.13 1.09
CA HIS A 48 1.38 7.42 -0.17
C HIS A 48 1.83 6.47 -1.30
N ALA A 49 3.13 6.24 -1.46
CA ALA A 49 3.66 5.32 -2.47
C ALA A 49 3.14 3.89 -2.25
N LEU A 50 3.22 3.38 -1.03
CA LEU A 50 2.71 2.05 -0.66
C LEU A 50 1.21 1.91 -0.96
N ARG A 51 0.41 2.94 -0.68
CA ARG A 51 -1.02 2.93 -0.99
C ARG A 51 -1.29 2.78 -2.48
N ILE A 52 -0.53 3.49 -3.32
CA ILE A 52 -0.69 3.42 -4.78
C ILE A 52 -0.25 2.05 -5.30
N VAL A 53 0.94 1.60 -4.90
CA VAL A 53 1.48 0.29 -5.31
C VAL A 53 0.58 -0.84 -4.85
N GLY A 54 0.11 -0.81 -3.59
CA GLY A 54 -0.77 -1.84 -3.04
C GLY A 54 -2.09 -1.94 -3.79
N ARG A 55 -2.71 -0.82 -4.14
CA ARG A 55 -3.93 -0.81 -4.95
C ARG A 55 -3.72 -1.39 -6.34
N LEU A 56 -2.59 -1.09 -6.98
CA LEU A 56 -2.25 -1.65 -8.28
C LEU A 56 -2.07 -3.17 -8.19
N LEU A 57 -1.32 -3.66 -7.21
CA LEU A 57 -1.06 -5.08 -7.04
C LEU A 57 -2.34 -5.86 -6.70
N ILE A 58 -3.16 -5.38 -5.76
CA ILE A 58 -4.45 -5.99 -5.42
C ILE A 58 -5.38 -6.02 -6.63
N SER A 59 -5.45 -4.94 -7.39
CA SER A 59 -6.29 -4.87 -8.60
C SER A 59 -5.90 -5.88 -9.67
N ARG A 60 -4.67 -6.40 -9.63
CA ARG A 60 -4.08 -7.20 -10.73
C ARG A 60 -3.87 -8.65 -10.38
N PHE A 61 -3.54 -8.90 -9.11
CA PHE A 61 -3.22 -10.23 -8.62
C PHE A 61 -4.18 -10.66 -7.51
N GLY A 62 -4.85 -9.74 -6.81
CA GLY A 62 -5.69 -10.10 -5.67
C GLY A 62 -4.87 -10.88 -4.63
N ASP A 63 -5.30 -12.11 -4.35
CA ASP A 63 -4.60 -13.05 -3.46
C ASP A 63 -3.62 -13.99 -4.21
N ASP A 64 -3.55 -13.90 -5.54
CA ASP A 64 -2.64 -14.70 -6.36
C ASP A 64 -1.18 -14.22 -6.23
N ALA A 65 -0.26 -15.10 -6.66
CA ALA A 65 1.16 -14.77 -6.71
C ALA A 65 1.43 -13.58 -7.64
N ILE A 66 2.37 -12.72 -7.24
CA ILE A 66 2.75 -11.54 -8.03
C ILE A 66 3.70 -11.95 -9.15
N ASP A 67 3.28 -11.67 -10.39
CA ASP A 67 4.15 -11.74 -11.56
C ASP A 67 4.32 -10.34 -12.16
N PHE A 68 5.44 -9.69 -11.84
CA PHE A 68 5.76 -8.38 -12.39
C PHE A 68 5.95 -8.40 -13.91
N ALA A 69 6.36 -9.52 -14.51
CA ALA A 69 6.50 -9.63 -15.96
C ALA A 69 5.14 -9.58 -16.68
N ALA A 70 4.06 -9.94 -15.99
CA ALA A 70 2.69 -9.80 -16.49
C ALA A 70 2.15 -8.35 -16.39
N ILE A 71 2.89 -7.43 -15.77
CA ILE A 71 2.54 -6.00 -15.77
C ILE A 71 3.03 -5.35 -17.06
N ASN A 72 2.08 -4.83 -17.85
CA ASN A 72 2.37 -4.10 -19.08
C ASN A 72 1.92 -2.63 -18.95
N PRO A 73 2.33 -1.75 -19.87
CA PRO A 73 1.98 -0.33 -19.78
C PRO A 73 0.47 -0.04 -19.82
N ASP A 74 -0.32 -0.80 -20.58
CA ASP A 74 -1.76 -0.59 -20.68
C ASP A 74 -2.47 -0.86 -19.36
N HIS A 75 -2.01 -1.87 -18.65
CA HIS A 75 -2.47 -2.19 -17.31
C HIS A 75 -2.25 -1.02 -16.33
N VAL A 76 -1.10 -0.35 -16.42
CA VAL A 76 -0.78 0.81 -15.57
C VAL A 76 -1.66 2.00 -15.95
N ARG A 77 -1.81 2.29 -17.25
CA ARG A 77 -2.66 3.39 -17.74
C ARG A 77 -4.12 3.21 -17.33
N ARG A 78 -4.65 1.99 -17.49
CA ARG A 78 -6.02 1.66 -17.11
C ARG A 78 -6.25 1.84 -15.61
N PHE A 79 -5.35 1.34 -14.78
CA PHE A 79 -5.42 1.53 -13.33
C PHE A 79 -5.48 3.02 -12.97
N PHE A 80 -4.61 3.86 -13.53
CA PHE A 80 -4.64 5.30 -13.23
C PHE A 80 -5.90 6.01 -13.76
N ALA A 81 -6.43 5.59 -14.90
CA ALA A 81 -7.70 6.11 -15.41
C ALA A 81 -8.86 5.77 -14.45
N GLU A 82 -8.93 4.52 -13.98
CA GLU A 82 -9.94 4.07 -13.01
C GLU A 82 -9.80 4.81 -11.67
N GLN A 83 -8.57 5.01 -11.17
CA GLN A 83 -8.34 5.81 -9.97
C GLN A 83 -8.80 7.26 -10.17
N ALA A 84 -8.47 7.89 -11.31
CA ALA A 84 -8.85 9.26 -11.60
C ALA A 84 -10.39 9.45 -11.63
N GLU A 85 -11.12 8.48 -12.19
CA GLU A 85 -12.58 8.48 -12.15
C GLU A 85 -13.11 8.41 -10.72
N LEU A 86 -12.57 7.52 -9.88
CA LEU A 86 -12.99 7.39 -8.48
C LEU A 86 -12.79 8.71 -7.73
N TYR A 87 -11.68 9.41 -7.95
CA TYR A 87 -11.42 10.71 -7.34
C TYR A 87 -12.24 11.86 -7.92
N SER A 88 -12.66 11.79 -9.18
CA SER A 88 -13.58 12.77 -9.78
C SER A 88 -15.03 12.66 -9.25
N LYS A 89 -15.40 11.47 -8.75
CA LYS A 89 -16.76 11.17 -8.25
C LYS A 89 -16.87 11.31 -6.72
N LEU A 90 -15.75 11.44 -6.00
CA LEU A 90 -15.74 11.70 -4.57
C LEU A 90 -15.93 13.20 -4.29
N PRO A 91 -16.86 13.61 -3.41
CA PRO A 91 -16.95 15.01 -3.00
C PRO A 91 -15.61 15.42 -2.38
N PHE A 92 -15.16 16.64 -2.69
CA PHE A 92 -13.88 17.24 -2.28
C PHE A 92 -13.49 17.00 -0.81
N ASN A 93 -14.49 16.83 0.06
CA ASN A 93 -14.35 16.61 1.51
C ASN A 93 -13.78 15.21 1.88
N ALA A 94 -13.80 14.24 0.96
CA ALA A 94 -13.34 12.87 1.20
C ALA A 94 -11.83 12.65 0.91
N ILE A 95 -11.14 13.68 0.41
CA ILE A 95 -9.74 13.57 -0.05
C ILE A 95 -8.74 13.80 1.10
N PHE A 96 -9.20 14.35 2.24
CA PHE A 96 -8.35 14.70 3.38
C PHE A 96 -8.81 14.10 4.73
N GLY A 97 -9.70 13.10 4.70
CA GLY A 97 -10.17 12.36 5.88
C GLY A 97 -9.30 11.16 6.22
#